data_AF-A0A060Z9D6-F1
#
_entry.id   AF-A0A060Z9D6-F1
#
_cell.length_a   1.000
_cell.length_b   1.000
_cell.length_c   1.000
_cell.angle_alpha   90.00
_cell.angle_beta   90.00
_cell.angle_gamma   90.00
#
_symmetry.space_group_name_H-M   'P 1'
#
loop_
_entity.id
_entity.type
_entity.pdbx_description
1 polymer ?
#
loop_
_entity_poly.entity_id
_entity_poly.type
_entity_poly.pdbx_seq_one_letter_code
_entity_poly.pdbx_strand_id
1 'polypeptide(L)'
;MICEQIINIKMSPAWKKRWFVLRSGRLSGDPDVLEYYKNDHAKKPIRVIDLNLCEQVDAGLTFNKKDLEHSFIFDIKTIDRVFYLVADTEDDMNKWVRYICDICGFNPTDDGNDATHIPAQAGTHERN
;
A
#
# COMPACT_ATOMS: atom_id res chain seq x y z
N MET A 1 6.86 -2.36 -12.70
CA MET A 1 7.12 -1.77 -11.36
C MET A 1 6.40 -0.43 -11.36
N ILE A 2 5.54 -0.17 -10.37
CA ILE A 2 4.70 1.04 -10.32
C ILE A 2 5.44 2.18 -9.61
N CYS A 3 6.13 1.87 -8.52
CA CYS A 3 6.80 2.86 -7.70
C CYS A 3 8.02 2.22 -7.01
N GLU A 4 9.10 2.96 -6.88
CA GLU A 4 10.27 2.56 -6.10
C GLU A 4 10.81 3.77 -5.34
N GLN A 5 11.01 3.65 -4.03
CA GLN A 5 11.46 4.77 -3.20
C GLN A 5 12.12 4.27 -1.91
N ILE A 6 13.02 5.09 -1.36
CA ILE A 6 13.55 4.86 -0.01
C ILE A 6 12.52 5.34 1.00
N ILE A 7 12.00 4.40 1.82
CA ILE A 7 11.02 4.69 2.88
C ILE A 7 11.58 4.21 4.22
N ASN A 8 11.24 4.93 5.29
CA ASN A 8 11.59 4.53 6.65
C ASN A 8 10.56 3.52 7.16
N ILE A 9 10.97 2.29 7.45
CA ILE A 9 10.10 1.28 8.07
C ILE A 9 10.44 1.14 9.55
N LYS A 10 9.40 0.95 10.39
CA LYS A 10 9.57 0.65 11.80
C LYS A 10 10.15 -0.76 11.97
N MET A 11 11.38 -0.86 12.46
CA MET A 11 12.03 -2.11 12.84
C MET A 11 12.44 -2.02 14.30
N SER A 12 11.69 -2.63 15.23
CA SER A 12 11.98 -2.59 16.66
C SER A 12 13.46 -2.92 16.93
N PRO A 13 14.22 -2.02 17.61
CA PRO A 13 13.76 -0.83 18.35
C PRO A 13 13.71 0.52 17.59
N ALA A 14 14.18 0.62 16.34
CA ALA A 14 14.39 1.89 15.62
C ALA A 14 13.55 2.04 14.32
N TRP A 15 13.79 3.13 13.57
CA TRP A 15 13.34 3.32 12.19
C TRP A 15 14.53 3.07 11.26
N LYS A 16 14.28 2.44 10.11
CA LYS A 16 15.34 2.17 9.14
C LYS A 16 14.88 2.51 7.74
N LYS A 17 15.70 3.29 7.02
CA LYS A 17 15.56 3.51 5.59
C LYS A 17 15.78 2.20 4.83
N ARG A 18 14.84 1.85 3.97
CA ARG A 18 14.88 0.68 3.09
C ARG A 18 14.32 1.06 1.72
N TRP A 19 14.82 0.41 0.69
CA TRP A 19 14.31 0.61 -0.66
C TRP A 19 13.07 -0.26 -0.86
N PHE A 20 11.93 0.37 -1.06
CA PHE A 20 10.66 -0.28 -1.31
C PHE A 20 10.34 -0.23 -2.81
N VAL A 21 9.79 -1.33 -3.33
CA VAL A 21 9.42 -1.48 -4.73
C VAL A 21 8.02 -2.07 -4.79
N LEU A 22 7.11 -1.30 -5.38
CA LEU A 22 5.77 -1.74 -5.67
C LEU A 22 5.72 -2.41 -7.04
N ARG A 23 5.35 -3.69 -7.05
CA ARG A 23 5.05 -4.42 -8.27
C ARG A 23 3.55 -4.62 -8.38
N SER A 24 3.00 -4.24 -9.53
CA SER A 24 1.68 -4.69 -9.93
C SER A 24 1.82 -5.57 -11.15
N GLY A 25 1.14 -6.70 -11.11
CA GLY A 25 1.06 -7.59 -12.23
C GLY A 25 -0.28 -7.55 -12.97
N ARG A 26 -1.15 -6.56 -12.69
CA ARG A 26 -2.37 -6.33 -13.49
C ARG A 26 -2.12 -6.32 -15.01
N LEU A 27 -0.96 -5.83 -15.46
CA LEU A 27 -0.60 -5.78 -16.88
C LEU A 27 0.19 -7.01 -17.38
N SER A 28 0.80 -7.79 -16.49
CA SER A 28 1.78 -8.84 -16.83
C SER A 28 1.31 -10.26 -16.44
N GLY A 29 0.26 -10.36 -15.62
CA GLY A 29 -0.18 -11.61 -14.99
C GLY A 29 0.59 -12.00 -13.73
N ASP A 30 1.53 -11.17 -13.29
CA ASP A 30 2.27 -11.35 -12.03
C ASP A 30 1.39 -11.03 -10.80
N PRO A 31 1.74 -11.52 -9.60
CA PRO A 31 1.06 -11.12 -8.37
C PRO A 31 1.41 -9.68 -7.98
N ASP A 32 0.43 -8.97 -7.41
CA ASP A 32 0.66 -7.65 -6.84
C ASP A 32 1.35 -7.76 -5.48
N VAL A 33 2.60 -7.32 -5.43
CA VAL A 33 3.46 -7.48 -4.26
C VAL A 33 4.23 -6.20 -3.97
N LEU A 34 4.40 -5.91 -2.68
CA LEU A 34 5.27 -4.87 -2.17
C LEU A 34 6.56 -5.50 -1.64
N GLU A 35 7.64 -5.28 -2.36
CA GLU A 35 8.96 -5.80 -2.01
C GLU A 35 9.76 -4.72 -1.31
N TYR A 36 10.56 -5.10 -0.30
CA TYR A 36 11.55 -4.18 0.24
C TYR A 36 12.91 -4.84 0.41
N TYR A 37 13.92 -4.04 0.13
CA TYR A 37 15.31 -4.46 0.02
C TYR A 37 16.15 -3.70 1.03
N LYS A 38 17.34 -4.24 1.33
CA LYS A 38 18.27 -3.55 2.23
C LYS A 38 18.63 -2.18 1.67
N ASN A 39 18.99 -2.15 0.39
CA ASN A 39 19.34 -1.01 -0.45
C ASN A 39 18.96 -1.34 -1.91
N ASP A 40 19.08 -0.38 -2.82
CA ASP A 40 18.81 -0.51 -4.26
C ASP A 40 19.68 -1.57 -4.97
N HIS A 41 20.95 -1.75 -4.55
CA HIS A 41 21.85 -2.76 -5.13
C HIS A 41 21.60 -4.20 -4.67
N ALA A 42 20.61 -4.44 -3.80
CA ALA A 42 20.39 -5.77 -3.25
C ALA A 42 19.69 -6.70 -4.27
N LYS A 43 20.31 -7.84 -4.59
CA LYS A 43 19.75 -8.82 -5.53
C LYS A 43 18.54 -9.61 -4.99
N LYS A 44 18.32 -9.61 -3.67
CA LYS A 44 17.24 -10.36 -3.02
C LYS A 44 16.41 -9.42 -2.13
N PRO A 45 15.07 -9.46 -2.21
CA PRO A 45 14.22 -8.73 -1.29
C PRO A 45 14.42 -9.28 0.13
N ILE A 46 14.40 -8.38 1.12
CA ILE A 46 14.37 -8.79 2.53
C ILE A 46 13.06 -9.51 2.82
N ARG A 47 11.97 -8.98 2.30
CA ARG A 47 10.65 -9.62 2.35
C ARG A 47 9.80 -9.11 1.19
N VAL A 48 8.95 -10.01 0.72
CA VAL A 48 7.89 -9.75 -0.24
C VAL A 48 6.59 -9.73 0.56
N ILE A 49 5.85 -8.64 0.49
CA ILE A 49 4.56 -8.46 1.13
C ILE A 49 3.51 -8.64 0.04
N ASP A 50 2.64 -9.64 0.19
CA ASP A 50 1.58 -9.88 -0.79
C ASP A 50 0.44 -8.90 -0.55
N LEU A 51 0.14 -8.06 -1.55
CA LEU A 51 -0.90 -7.05 -1.40
C LEU A 51 -2.30 -7.64 -1.48
N ASN A 52 -2.47 -8.85 -2.03
CA ASN A 52 -3.75 -9.56 -1.96
C ASN A 52 -4.10 -9.97 -0.51
N LEU A 53 -3.12 -10.02 0.38
CA LEU A 53 -3.30 -10.32 1.81
C LEU A 53 -3.37 -9.06 2.68
N CYS A 54 -3.36 -7.89 2.04
CA CYS A 54 -3.59 -6.63 2.72
C CYS A 54 -5.06 -6.58 3.16
N GLU A 55 -5.28 -6.32 4.45
CA GLU A 55 -6.63 -6.15 5.00
C GLU A 55 -7.01 -4.68 5.09
N GLN A 56 -6.04 -3.81 5.39
CA GLN A 56 -6.28 -2.39 5.61
C GLN A 56 -5.00 -1.58 5.35
N VAL A 57 -5.17 -0.35 4.88
CA VAL A 57 -4.10 0.66 4.78
C VAL A 57 -4.59 1.95 5.40
N ASP A 58 -3.86 2.47 6.38
CA ASP A 58 -4.19 3.69 7.10
C ASP A 58 -3.11 4.76 6.85
N ALA A 59 -3.54 6.00 6.61
CA ALA A 59 -2.68 7.13 6.30
C ALA A 59 -2.76 8.20 7.40
N GLY A 60 -1.68 8.94 7.62
CA GLY A 60 -1.68 10.06 8.57
C GLY A 60 -1.58 9.64 10.04
N LEU A 61 -0.94 8.49 10.32
CA LEU A 61 -0.73 8.05 11.70
C LEU A 61 0.21 9.00 12.44
N THR A 62 -0.13 9.35 13.68
CA THR A 62 0.71 10.22 14.51
C THR A 62 1.39 9.39 15.59
N PHE A 63 2.72 9.33 15.57
CA PHE A 63 3.48 8.73 16.67
C PHE A 63 3.83 9.80 17.71
N ASN A 64 3.56 9.54 18.99
CA ASN A 64 3.81 10.45 20.12
C ASN A 64 5.32 10.69 20.43
N LYS A 65 6.23 10.40 19.48
CA LYS A 65 7.65 10.73 19.60
C LYS A 65 7.91 12.03 18.88
N LYS A 66 8.54 12.99 19.56
CA LYS A 66 8.88 14.33 19.03
C LYS A 66 9.58 14.32 17.66
N ASP A 67 10.34 13.27 17.34
CA ASP A 67 11.03 13.11 16.04
C ASP A 67 10.08 12.77 14.87
N LEU A 68 8.86 12.33 15.15
CA LEU A 68 7.89 11.80 14.18
C LEU A 68 6.59 12.60 14.14
N GLU A 69 6.52 13.69 14.90
CA GLU A 69 5.32 14.53 15.07
C GLU A 69 4.89 15.22 13.75
N HIS A 70 5.83 15.37 12.82
CA HIS A 70 5.60 15.91 11.47
C HIS A 70 5.95 14.93 10.35
N SER A 71 6.00 13.63 10.67
CA SER A 71 6.29 12.60 9.68
C SER A 71 5.01 12.15 8.97
N PHE A 72 5.13 11.81 7.69
CA PHE A 72 4.01 11.31 6.88
C PHE A 72 3.96 9.79 6.99
N ILE A 73 3.24 9.32 8.01
CA ILE A 73 3.24 7.91 8.41
C ILE A 73 2.01 7.22 7.88
N PHE A 74 2.21 6.04 7.32
CA PHE A 74 1.14 5.14 6.90
C PHE A 74 1.45 3.72 7.36
N ASP A 75 0.41 2.94 7.61
CA ASP A 75 0.55 1.53 7.92
C ASP A 75 -0.17 0.64 6.92
N ILE A 76 0.41 -0.53 6.73
CA ILE A 76 -0.13 -1.59 5.88
C ILE A 76 -0.39 -2.77 6.79
N LYS A 77 -1.67 -3.05 7.04
CA LYS A 77 -2.10 -4.20 7.81
C LYS A 77 -2.32 -5.38 6.87
N THR A 78 -1.55 -6.44 7.09
CA THR A 78 -1.72 -7.73 6.43
C THR A 78 -2.14 -8.78 7.45
N ILE A 79 -2.64 -9.92 6.98
CA ILE A 79 -2.99 -11.06 7.84
C ILE A 79 -1.83 -11.55 8.73
N ASP A 80 -0.58 -11.35 8.29
CA ASP A 80 0.62 -11.76 9.03
C ASP A 80 0.98 -10.72 10.11
N ARG A 81 0.98 -9.44 9.73
CA ARG A 81 1.37 -8.32 10.61
C ARG A 81 1.06 -6.95 10.01
N VAL A 82 1.15 -5.94 10.87
CA VAL A 82 1.11 -4.52 10.49
C VAL A 82 2.53 -4.00 10.22
N PHE A 83 2.69 -3.25 9.13
CA PHE A 83 3.93 -2.61 8.75
C PHE A 83 3.76 -1.10 8.83
N TYR A 84 4.53 -0.43 9.68
CA TYR A 84 4.54 1.03 9.79
C TYR A 84 5.65 1.63 8.94
N LEU A 85 5.28 2.56 8.07
CA LEU A 85 6.16 3.25 7.14
C LEU A 85 6.05 4.76 7.30
N VAL A 86 7.16 5.46 7.11
CA VAL A 86 7.25 6.92 7.13
C VAL A 86 7.83 7.37 5.79
N ALA A 87 7.03 8.13 5.05
CA ALA A 87 7.45 8.83 3.85
C ALA A 87 8.17 10.14 4.19
N ASP A 88 8.97 10.63 3.24
CA ASP A 88 9.70 11.89 3.38
C ASP A 88 8.76 13.09 3.15
N THR A 89 7.78 12.92 2.26
CA THR A 89 6.78 13.95 1.91
C THR A 89 5.35 13.41 2.02
N GLU A 90 4.39 14.33 2.15
CA GLU A 90 2.95 14.00 2.16
C GLU A 90 2.51 13.38 0.83
N ASP A 91 3.01 13.95 -0.28
CA ASP A 91 2.71 13.49 -1.63
C ASP A 91 3.20 12.04 -1.85
N ASP A 92 4.39 11.69 -1.34
CA ASP A 92 4.86 10.31 -1.34
C ASP A 92 3.92 9.39 -0.56
N MET A 93 3.55 9.76 0.68
CA MET A 93 2.61 8.98 1.49
C MET A 93 1.28 8.76 0.74
N ASN A 94 0.70 9.84 0.21
CA ASN A 94 -0.55 9.81 -0.53
C ASN A 94 -0.45 8.92 -1.79
N LYS A 95 0.67 9.01 -2.52
CA LYS A 95 0.94 8.12 -3.67
C LYS A 95 1.01 6.66 -3.25
N TRP A 96 1.76 6.34 -2.19
CA TRP A 96 1.89 4.97 -1.70
C TRP A 96 0.55 4.38 -1.29
N VAL A 97 -0.20 5.09 -0.45
CA VAL A 97 -1.52 4.67 0.01
C VAL A 97 -2.46 4.50 -1.18
N ARG A 98 -2.50 5.46 -2.12
CA ARG A 98 -3.34 5.39 -3.31
C ARG A 98 -3.01 4.18 -4.18
N TYR A 99 -1.73 3.89 -4.44
CA TYR A 99 -1.37 2.73 -5.27
C TYR A 99 -1.70 1.41 -4.58
N ILE A 100 -1.45 1.30 -3.28
CA ILE A 100 -1.79 0.10 -2.51
C ILE A 100 -3.31 -0.10 -2.50
N CYS A 101 -4.07 0.97 -2.27
CA CYS A 101 -5.52 1.01 -2.28
C CYS A 101 -6.09 0.55 -3.64
N ASP A 102 -5.57 1.09 -4.76
CA ASP A 102 -5.96 0.71 -6.11
C ASP A 102 -5.70 -0.77 -6.41
N ILE A 103 -4.53 -1.29 -6.00
CA ILE A 103 -4.14 -2.68 -6.16
C ILE A 103 -5.06 -3.61 -5.37
N CYS A 104 -5.23 -3.33 -4.07
CA CYS A 104 -6.05 -4.15 -3.18
C CYS A 104 -7.54 -4.04 -3.52
N GLY A 105 -7.93 -3.07 -4.37
CA GLY A 105 -9.33 -2.78 -4.64
C GLY A 105 -10.04 -2.19 -3.42
N PHE A 106 -9.29 -1.61 -2.48
CA PHE A 106 -9.90 -0.83 -1.42
C PHE A 106 -10.59 0.36 -2.07
N ASN A 107 -11.88 0.50 -1.83
CA ASN A 107 -12.54 1.75 -2.15
C ASN A 107 -12.08 2.73 -1.06
N PRO A 108 -11.60 3.96 -1.38
CA PRO A 108 -11.45 4.97 -0.34
C PRO A 108 -12.81 5.05 0.34
N THR A 109 -12.88 4.71 1.63
CA THR A 109 -14.08 4.96 2.41
C THR A 109 -14.18 6.46 2.51
N ASP A 110 -14.87 7.04 1.53
CA ASP A 110 -15.46 8.34 1.60
C ASP A 110 -16.39 8.30 2.81
N ASP A 111 -15.87 8.77 3.95
CA ASP A 111 -16.65 9.07 5.14
C ASP A 111 -17.56 10.26 4.78
N GLY A 112 -18.54 10.05 3.89
CA GLY A 112 -19.38 11.16 3.44
C GLY A 112 -20.13 11.11 2.11
N ASN A 113 -20.44 9.97 1.47
CA ASN A 113 -21.62 9.89 0.61
C ASN A 113 -22.00 8.48 0.16
N ASP A 114 -23.24 8.19 0.53
CA ASP A 114 -24.14 7.21 -0.03
C ASP A 114 -24.17 7.16 -1.57
N ALA A 115 -24.55 5.98 -2.07
CA ALA A 115 -25.01 5.66 -3.41
C ALA A 115 -24.01 5.74 -4.59
N THR A 116 -23.48 4.58 -4.99
CA THR A 116 -23.82 3.90 -6.27
C THR A 116 -22.76 2.87 -6.66
N HIS A 117 -22.87 1.64 -6.16
CA HIS A 117 -22.35 0.49 -6.90
C HIS A 117 -23.43 -0.58 -6.92
N ILE A 118 -24.19 -0.58 -8.02
CA ILE A 118 -25.01 -1.73 -8.40
C ILE A 118 -24.14 -2.56 -9.36
N PRO A 119 -23.61 -3.72 -8.97
CA PRO A 119 -23.19 -4.73 -9.93
C PRO A 119 -24.38 -5.67 -10.17
N ALA A 120 -25.08 -5.51 -11.28
CA ALA A 120 -26.01 -6.53 -11.75
C ALA A 120 -25.72 -6.87 -13.21
N GLN A 121 -25.34 -8.14 -13.36
CA GLN A 121 -24.79 -8.81 -14.52
C GLN A 121 -25.71 -8.82 -15.75
N ALA A 122 -25.07 -9.06 -16.90
CA ALA A 122 -25.68 -9.39 -18.18
C ALA A 122 -26.65 -10.59 -18.09
N GLY A 123 -27.75 -10.49 -18.84
CA GLY A 123 -28.66 -11.59 -19.17
C GLY A 123 -29.08 -11.47 -20.63
N THR A 124 -28.81 -12.51 -21.40
CA THR A 124 -29.12 -12.71 -22.83
C THR A 124 -30.60 -13.03 -23.09
N HIS A 125 -30.99 -13.04 -24.38
CA HIS A 125 -32.26 -13.51 -24.99
C HIS A 125 -33.42 -12.49 -24.94
N GLU A 126 -34.23 -12.25 -25.98
CA GLU A 126 -34.63 -13.05 -27.14
C GLU A 126 -35.33 -12.17 -28.20
N ARG A 127 -35.34 -12.62 -29.46
CA ARG A 127 -36.19 -12.08 -30.53
C ARG A 127 -37.66 -12.25 -30.18
N ASN A 128 -38.49 -11.24 -30.48
CA ASN A 128 -39.67 -11.43 -31.34
C ASN A 128 -40.13 -10.10 -31.94
#